data_AF-A0A0B1SMU9-F1
#
_entry.id   AF-A0A0B1SMU9-F1
#
_cell.length_a   1.000
_cell.length_b   1.000
_cell.length_c   1.000
_cell.angle_alpha   90.00
_cell.angle_beta   90.00
_cell.angle_gamma   90.00
#
_symmetry.space_group_name_H-M   'P 1'
#
loop_
_entity.id
_entity.type
_entity.pdbx_description
1 polymer ?
#
loop_
_entity_poly.entity_id
_entity_poly.type
_entity_poly.pdbx_seq_one_letter_code
_entity_poly.pdbx_strand_id
1 'polypeptide(L)'
;MFDSNSYTISEQCYYDPSCSAPQILFRIHAETANSPPFACINDIQLFGGHELKNGVNLVSLNGSTGDIESSVSFDVAESDGKLIGWLRSLPASSVIIGVSFGDVAERVSADARSALASFGAVRVGSWRGASSYAILGQHGLKQQAHELVYLVPLSQEHASHIIEGCFEVPLGDVGAVNISSDLMNIQRIDPEKLAALGGSKNADETVKLGAEWKWCGMETPCGAEEIPMHFFTGEHKDDSPRLCVGEHMVFERDLNGAGRGLNLASIEPKTGRVAAVAHFDTYQD
;
A
#
# COMPACT_ATOMS: atom_id res chain seq x y z
N MET A 1 11.53 -30.93 31.92
CA MET A 1 12.68 -31.20 31.03
C MET A 1 12.09 -31.25 29.64
N PHE A 2 12.19 -30.13 28.91
CA PHE A 2 11.56 -29.97 27.61
C PHE A 2 12.40 -30.70 26.57
N ASP A 3 11.81 -31.70 25.92
CA ASP A 3 12.47 -32.40 24.81
C ASP A 3 12.41 -31.52 23.57
N SER A 4 13.60 -31.13 23.14
CA SER A 4 13.94 -30.50 21.88
C SER A 4 13.69 -31.48 20.75
N ASN A 5 12.47 -31.50 20.22
CA ASN A 5 12.18 -32.23 18.99
C ASN A 5 12.37 -31.32 17.78
N SER A 6 13.36 -31.72 17.00
CA SER A 6 13.77 -31.22 15.69
C SER A 6 12.59 -30.89 14.77
N TYR A 7 12.40 -29.60 14.48
CA TYR A 7 11.85 -29.21 13.19
C TYR A 7 12.93 -29.53 12.15
N THR A 8 12.74 -30.61 11.40
CA THR A 8 13.57 -30.96 10.25
C THR A 8 13.44 -29.84 9.21
N ILE A 9 14.51 -29.04 9.09
CA ILE A 9 14.64 -27.91 8.15
C ILE A 9 14.62 -28.37 6.67
N SER A 10 14.60 -29.67 6.38
CA SER A 10 14.89 -30.21 5.04
C SER A 10 13.69 -30.56 4.13
N GLU A 11 12.46 -30.13 4.43
CA GLU A 11 11.28 -30.48 3.58
C GLU A 11 10.43 -29.29 3.09
N GLN A 12 10.70 -28.05 3.51
CA GLN A 12 9.80 -26.92 3.22
C GLN A 12 9.97 -26.35 1.79
N CYS A 13 11.22 -26.19 1.36
CA CYS A 13 11.58 -25.82 0.00
C CYS A 13 12.28 -27.02 -0.66
N TYR A 14 11.66 -27.58 -1.70
CA TYR A 14 12.25 -28.66 -2.49
C TYR A 14 12.13 -28.32 -3.97
N TYR A 15 13.08 -28.81 -4.76
CA TYR A 15 13.03 -28.67 -6.20
C TYR A 15 12.01 -29.65 -6.81
N ASP A 16 11.02 -29.12 -7.54
CA ASP A 16 10.08 -29.91 -8.33
C ASP A 16 10.32 -29.65 -9.84
N PRO A 17 10.66 -30.67 -10.65
CA PRO A 17 10.81 -30.51 -12.10
C PRO A 17 9.48 -30.33 -12.85
N SER A 18 8.35 -30.16 -12.17
CA SER A 18 7.03 -29.92 -12.77
C SER A 18 6.95 -28.59 -13.55
N CYS A 19 7.74 -27.58 -13.18
CA CYS A 19 7.84 -26.33 -13.92
C CYS A 19 8.82 -26.44 -15.10
N SER A 20 8.34 -26.15 -16.32
CA SER A 20 9.17 -26.16 -17.52
C SER A 20 9.95 -24.85 -17.67
N ALA A 21 11.26 -24.92 -17.92
CA ALA A 21 12.06 -23.73 -18.18
C ALA A 21 11.43 -22.86 -19.30
N PRO A 22 11.27 -21.53 -19.11
CA PRO A 22 11.92 -20.65 -18.12
C PRO A 22 11.13 -20.42 -16.81
N GLN A 23 10.17 -21.27 -16.46
CA GLN A 23 9.33 -21.09 -15.28
C GLN A 23 10.07 -21.27 -13.96
N ILE A 24 9.64 -20.50 -12.96
CA ILE A 24 10.09 -20.55 -11.58
C ILE A 24 8.98 -21.19 -10.74
N LEU A 25 9.32 -22.24 -10.00
CA LEU A 25 8.41 -22.81 -9.01
C LEU A 25 8.30 -21.84 -7.83
N PHE A 26 7.10 -21.54 -7.38
CA PHE A 26 6.89 -20.81 -6.12
C PHE A 26 6.07 -21.64 -5.15
N ARG A 27 6.38 -21.49 -3.86
CA ARG A 27 5.54 -21.98 -2.77
C ARG A 27 5.52 -20.95 -1.67
N ILE A 28 4.33 -20.53 -1.27
CA ILE A 28 4.14 -19.58 -0.17
C ILE A 28 3.15 -20.20 0.80
N HIS A 29 3.62 -20.43 2.01
CA HIS A 29 2.86 -20.99 3.11
C HIS A 29 2.53 -19.86 4.09
N ALA A 30 1.24 -19.56 4.24
CA ALA A 30 0.75 -18.61 5.22
C ALA A 30 0.92 -19.16 6.65
N GLU A 31 1.03 -18.28 7.64
CA GLU A 31 1.13 -18.70 9.04
C GLU A 31 -0.09 -19.55 9.44
N THR A 32 0.16 -20.60 10.22
CA THR A 32 -0.89 -21.41 10.83
C THR A 32 -0.71 -21.45 12.34
N ALA A 33 -1.67 -22.04 13.06
CA ALA A 33 -1.56 -22.25 14.50
C ALA A 33 -0.34 -23.11 14.91
N ASN A 34 0.20 -23.91 13.98
CA ASN A 34 1.24 -24.90 14.27
C ASN A 34 2.57 -24.62 13.55
N SER A 35 2.60 -23.68 12.59
CA SER A 35 3.79 -23.42 11.77
C SER A 35 3.92 -21.94 11.40
N PRO A 36 5.16 -21.38 11.47
CA PRO A 36 5.42 -20.04 10.96
C PRO A 36 5.23 -20.00 9.44
N PRO A 37 5.03 -18.81 8.85
CA PRO A 37 4.96 -18.67 7.41
C PRO A 37 6.33 -18.91 6.76
N PHE A 38 6.33 -19.33 5.51
CA PHE A 38 7.55 -19.38 4.69
C PHE A 38 7.23 -19.14 3.22
N ALA A 39 8.26 -18.76 2.46
CA ALA A 39 8.18 -18.61 1.01
C ALA A 39 9.44 -19.19 0.36
N CYS A 40 9.24 -19.85 -0.77
CA CYS A 40 10.29 -20.47 -1.56
C CYS A 40 10.13 -20.07 -3.03
N ILE A 41 11.27 -19.89 -3.72
CA ILE A 41 11.35 -19.97 -5.17
C ILE A 41 12.29 -21.11 -5.53
N ASN A 42 11.84 -22.05 -6.36
CA ASN A 42 12.49 -23.33 -6.55
C ASN A 42 12.81 -23.97 -5.19
N ASP A 43 14.05 -24.35 -4.96
CA ASP A 43 14.57 -24.89 -3.70
C ASP A 43 15.14 -23.82 -2.75
N ILE A 44 15.03 -22.53 -3.10
CA ILE A 44 15.58 -21.42 -2.33
C ILE A 44 14.53 -20.87 -1.35
N GLN A 45 14.81 -20.98 -0.06
CA GLN A 45 14.02 -20.32 1.00
C GLN A 45 14.31 -18.82 1.05
N LEU A 46 13.26 -18.00 1.06
CA LEU A 46 13.38 -16.53 0.98
C LEU A 46 13.55 -15.82 2.34
N PHE A 47 13.02 -16.40 3.41
CA PHE A 47 13.12 -15.89 4.78
C PHE A 47 13.40 -17.07 5.72
N GLY A 48 14.67 -17.27 6.09
CA GLY A 48 15.10 -18.40 6.91
C GLY A 48 15.55 -17.99 8.32
N GLY A 49 15.21 -18.78 9.34
CA GLY A 49 15.73 -18.62 10.70
C GLY A 49 15.46 -17.25 11.32
N HIS A 50 16.52 -16.44 11.51
CA HIS A 50 16.45 -15.11 12.13
C HIS A 50 15.98 -13.99 11.19
N GLU A 51 15.84 -14.27 9.89
CA GLU A 51 15.40 -13.28 8.89
C GLU A 51 13.89 -13.07 8.93
N LEU A 52 13.12 -14.10 9.30
CA LEU A 52 11.68 -13.98 9.50
C LEU A 52 11.40 -13.25 10.83
N LYS A 53 10.66 -12.14 10.75
CA LYS A 53 10.28 -11.34 11.91
C LYS A 53 8.77 -11.12 11.96
N ASN A 54 8.23 -10.85 13.14
CA ASN A 54 6.85 -10.38 13.29
C ASN A 54 6.64 -9.14 12.42
N GLY A 55 5.51 -9.07 11.71
CA GLY A 55 5.25 -8.02 10.73
C GLY A 55 5.01 -8.54 9.32
N VAL A 56 5.43 -7.78 8.32
CA VAL A 56 5.33 -8.12 6.89
C VAL A 56 6.73 -8.38 6.33
N ASN A 57 6.97 -9.57 5.78
CA ASN A 57 8.26 -9.99 5.24
C ASN A 57 8.14 -10.09 3.72
N LEU A 58 8.98 -9.36 2.99
CA LEU A 58 8.91 -9.20 1.53
C LEU A 58 10.29 -9.36 0.88
N VAL A 59 10.31 -10.06 -0.25
CA VAL A 59 11.43 -10.15 -1.18
C VAL A 59 11.02 -9.45 -2.46
N SER A 60 11.91 -8.64 -3.04
CA SER A 60 11.77 -8.14 -4.41
C SER A 60 12.62 -8.96 -5.36
N LEU A 61 12.06 -9.32 -6.51
CA LEU A 61 12.78 -9.89 -7.64
C LEU A 61 12.79 -8.90 -8.81
N ASN A 62 13.84 -8.98 -9.62
CA ASN A 62 13.92 -8.26 -10.88
C ASN A 62 12.76 -8.71 -11.80
N GLY A 63 12.03 -7.75 -12.34
CA GLY A 63 10.84 -7.98 -13.17
C GLY A 63 11.06 -8.67 -14.51
N SER A 64 12.31 -8.78 -14.96
CA SER A 64 12.70 -9.37 -16.25
C SER A 64 13.55 -10.63 -16.10
N THR A 65 14.40 -10.71 -15.07
CA THR A 65 15.28 -11.88 -14.88
C THR A 65 14.80 -12.84 -13.79
N GLY A 66 13.98 -12.36 -12.84
CA GLY A 66 13.57 -13.13 -11.67
C GLY A 66 14.64 -13.23 -10.58
N ASP A 67 15.76 -12.51 -10.72
CA ASP A 67 16.83 -12.49 -9.70
C ASP A 67 16.39 -11.78 -8.42
N ILE A 68 16.78 -12.29 -7.26
CA ILE A 68 16.52 -11.65 -5.97
C ILE A 68 17.31 -10.34 -5.87
N GLU A 69 16.61 -9.22 -5.65
CA GLU A 69 17.20 -7.89 -5.53
C GLU A 69 17.25 -7.39 -4.08
N SER A 70 16.24 -7.73 -3.27
CA SER A 70 16.23 -7.38 -1.83
C SER A 70 15.32 -8.30 -1.01
N SER A 71 15.61 -8.43 0.28
CA SER A 71 14.79 -9.14 1.27
C SER A 71 14.69 -8.27 2.53
N VAL A 72 13.46 -7.96 2.95
CA VAL A 72 13.19 -6.98 4.01
C VAL A 72 12.01 -7.42 4.87
N SER A 73 12.12 -7.20 6.18
CA SER A 73 11.04 -7.37 7.15
C SER A 73 10.61 -6.02 7.73
N PHE A 74 9.31 -5.77 7.75
CA PHE A 74 8.70 -4.56 8.26
C PHE A 74 7.89 -4.86 9.51
N ASP A 75 8.38 -4.39 10.66
CA ASP A 75 7.57 -4.35 11.88
C ASP A 75 6.54 -3.22 11.75
N VAL A 76 5.30 -3.61 11.46
CA VAL A 76 4.18 -2.67 11.27
C VAL A 76 3.48 -2.31 12.58
N ALA A 77 3.91 -2.84 13.73
CA ALA A 77 3.31 -2.51 15.02
C ALA A 77 3.53 -1.04 15.41
N GLU A 78 4.70 -0.50 15.08
CA GLU A 78 5.05 0.91 15.30
C GLU A 78 4.55 1.80 14.16
N SER A 79 4.87 1.45 12.91
CA SER A 79 4.49 2.19 11.71
C SER A 79 4.67 1.34 10.45
N ASP A 80 3.75 1.47 9.49
CA ASP A 80 3.86 0.88 8.15
C ASP A 80 4.46 1.83 7.11
N GLY A 81 4.93 3.02 7.51
CA GLY A 81 5.53 4.00 6.60
C GLY A 81 6.75 3.48 5.86
N LYS A 82 7.58 2.65 6.51
CA LYS A 82 8.75 2.00 5.88
C LYS A 82 8.33 0.98 4.81
N LEU A 83 7.26 0.22 5.07
CA LEU A 83 6.68 -0.73 4.11
C LEU A 83 6.16 0.02 2.88
N ILE A 84 5.39 1.09 3.09
CA ILE A 84 4.85 1.94 2.02
C ILE A 84 5.97 2.53 1.18
N GLY A 85 6.97 3.13 1.83
CA GLY A 85 8.11 3.74 1.16
C GLY A 85 8.88 2.73 0.31
N TRP A 86 9.14 1.53 0.86
CA TRP A 86 9.84 0.47 0.14
C TRP A 86 9.05 0.00 -1.09
N LEU A 87 7.75 -0.32 -0.94
CA LEU A 87 6.89 -0.76 -2.05
C LEU A 87 6.84 0.26 -3.18
N ARG A 88 6.73 1.55 -2.84
CA ARG A 88 6.70 2.66 -3.82
C ARG A 88 8.07 2.94 -4.46
N SER A 89 9.17 2.54 -3.81
CA SER A 89 10.53 2.73 -4.34
C SER A 89 10.97 1.65 -5.31
N LEU A 90 10.26 0.52 -5.35
CA LEU A 90 10.60 -0.59 -6.24
C LEU A 90 10.45 -0.17 -7.72
N PRO A 91 11.38 -0.60 -8.59
CA PRO A 91 11.27 -0.37 -10.03
C PRO A 91 9.92 -0.80 -10.63
N ALA A 92 9.54 -0.15 -11.73
CA ALA A 92 8.44 -0.64 -12.55
C ALA A 92 8.72 -2.08 -12.98
N SER A 93 7.68 -2.93 -12.98
CA SER A 93 7.75 -4.37 -13.21
C SER A 93 8.42 -5.22 -12.13
N SER A 94 8.93 -4.67 -11.01
CA SER A 94 9.47 -5.52 -9.93
C SER A 94 8.43 -6.52 -9.43
N VAL A 95 8.87 -7.75 -9.20
CA VAL A 95 8.06 -8.81 -8.60
C VAL A 95 8.26 -8.77 -7.09
N ILE A 96 7.20 -8.99 -6.32
CA ILE A 96 7.28 -9.16 -4.87
C ILE A 96 6.78 -10.53 -4.47
N ILE A 97 7.44 -11.13 -3.49
CA ILE A 97 6.99 -12.33 -2.78
C ILE A 97 6.98 -12.00 -1.29
N GLY A 98 5.89 -12.27 -0.60
CA GLY A 98 5.81 -11.95 0.82
C GLY A 98 4.80 -12.72 1.62
N VAL A 99 5.01 -12.66 2.92
CA VAL A 99 4.19 -13.27 3.96
C VAL A 99 4.07 -12.34 5.17
N SER A 100 2.92 -12.36 5.84
CA SER A 100 2.77 -11.77 7.16
C SER A 100 3.07 -12.79 8.25
N PHE A 101 3.66 -12.34 9.36
CA PHE A 101 3.88 -13.14 10.56
C PHE A 101 3.35 -12.42 11.81
N GLY A 102 2.50 -13.09 12.58
CA GLY A 102 1.76 -12.56 13.72
C GLY A 102 0.44 -11.88 13.31
N ASP A 103 -0.31 -11.41 14.31
CA ASP A 103 -1.58 -10.70 14.13
C ASP A 103 -1.34 -9.22 13.81
N VAL A 104 -1.03 -8.93 12.54
CA VAL A 104 -0.57 -7.61 12.09
C VAL A 104 -1.54 -6.90 11.14
N ALA A 105 -2.61 -7.57 10.71
CA ALA A 105 -3.52 -7.05 9.68
C ALA A 105 -4.12 -5.67 10.02
N GLU A 106 -4.52 -5.48 11.29
CA GLU A 106 -5.13 -4.24 11.78
C GLU A 106 -4.11 -3.09 11.92
N ARG A 107 -2.81 -3.38 11.77
CA ARG A 107 -1.73 -2.39 11.77
C ARG A 107 -1.32 -1.94 10.36
N VAL A 108 -1.80 -2.63 9.33
CA VAL A 108 -1.55 -2.26 7.94
C VAL A 108 -2.63 -1.28 7.45
N SER A 109 -2.22 -0.04 7.24
CA SER A 109 -3.07 1.08 6.84
C SER A 109 -3.66 0.91 5.43
N ALA A 110 -4.65 1.76 5.11
CA ALA A 110 -5.20 1.85 3.75
C ALA A 110 -4.12 2.20 2.71
N ASP A 111 -3.11 3.00 3.07
CA ASP A 111 -2.03 3.39 2.17
C ASP A 111 -1.08 2.23 1.88
N ALA A 112 -0.75 1.42 2.89
CA ALA A 112 0.03 0.19 2.69
C ALA A 112 -0.73 -0.83 1.84
N ARG A 113 -2.04 -0.98 2.06
CA ARG A 113 -2.91 -1.85 1.24
C ARG A 113 -3.00 -1.35 -0.20
N SER A 114 -3.09 -0.04 -0.40
CA SER A 114 -3.04 0.60 -1.72
C SER A 114 -1.69 0.39 -2.42
N ALA A 115 -0.59 0.49 -1.67
CA ALA A 115 0.74 0.20 -2.19
C ALA A 115 0.92 -1.28 -2.57
N LEU A 116 0.33 -2.22 -1.82
CA LEU A 116 0.29 -3.63 -2.22
C LEU A 116 -0.59 -3.84 -3.46
N ALA A 117 -1.71 -3.11 -3.56
CA ALA A 117 -2.63 -3.22 -4.70
C ALA A 117 -1.97 -2.82 -6.03
N SER A 118 -0.93 -1.97 -6.03
CA SER A 118 -0.16 -1.68 -7.25
C SER A 118 0.62 -2.90 -7.78
N PHE A 119 0.74 -3.97 -7.01
CA PHE A 119 1.32 -5.25 -7.40
C PHE A 119 0.28 -6.30 -7.84
N GLY A 120 -0.98 -5.89 -8.03
CA GLY A 120 -2.10 -6.77 -8.36
C GLY A 120 -2.80 -7.37 -7.13
N ALA A 121 -2.51 -6.85 -5.93
CA ALA A 121 -3.10 -7.35 -4.68
C ALA A 121 -4.57 -6.90 -4.52
N VAL A 122 -5.50 -7.78 -4.83
CA VAL A 122 -6.95 -7.57 -4.68
C VAL A 122 -7.43 -8.12 -3.32
N ARG A 123 -6.92 -9.27 -2.88
CA ARG A 123 -7.36 -9.93 -1.63
C ARG A 123 -6.87 -9.21 -0.40
N VAL A 124 -5.84 -8.36 -0.50
CA VAL A 124 -5.39 -7.49 0.59
C VAL A 124 -6.55 -6.66 1.19
N GLY A 125 -7.58 -6.33 0.42
CA GLY A 125 -8.78 -5.65 0.93
C GLY A 125 -9.56 -6.44 1.98
N SER A 126 -9.44 -7.78 1.96
CA SER A 126 -10.09 -8.71 2.90
C SER A 126 -9.20 -9.16 4.06
N TRP A 127 -7.93 -8.77 4.08
CA TRP A 127 -6.99 -9.12 5.15
C TRP A 127 -7.36 -8.42 6.47
N ARG A 128 -7.71 -9.18 7.51
CA ARG A 128 -8.24 -8.68 8.80
C ARG A 128 -7.57 -9.37 9.99
N GLY A 129 -7.80 -8.88 11.20
CA GLY A 129 -7.29 -9.48 12.43
C GLY A 129 -7.47 -11.00 12.48
N ALA A 130 -6.51 -11.67 13.10
CA ALA A 130 -6.38 -13.13 13.16
C ALA A 130 -6.17 -13.83 11.81
N SER A 131 -5.94 -13.11 10.70
CA SER A 131 -5.60 -13.74 9.42
C SER A 131 -4.17 -13.46 8.96
N SER A 132 -3.53 -14.49 8.42
CA SER A 132 -2.25 -14.42 7.74
C SER A 132 -2.46 -14.08 6.26
N TYR A 133 -1.51 -13.38 5.68
CA TYR A 133 -1.51 -12.93 4.31
C TYR A 133 -0.24 -13.38 3.58
N ALA A 134 -0.41 -13.79 2.33
CA ALA A 134 0.67 -14.21 1.44
C ALA A 134 0.41 -13.69 0.02
N ILE A 135 1.49 -13.29 -0.67
CA ILE A 135 1.42 -12.71 -2.01
C ILE A 135 2.64 -13.09 -2.87
N LEU A 136 2.38 -13.38 -4.14
CA LEU A 136 3.29 -13.24 -5.27
C LEU A 136 2.64 -12.31 -6.29
N GLY A 137 3.21 -11.11 -6.46
CA GLY A 137 2.65 -10.04 -7.29
C GLY A 137 3.72 -9.30 -8.08
N GLN A 138 3.31 -8.46 -9.04
CA GLN A 138 4.23 -7.67 -9.86
C GLN A 138 3.76 -6.23 -9.99
N HIS A 139 4.68 -5.28 -9.88
CA HIS A 139 4.35 -3.87 -9.98
C HIS A 139 3.75 -3.55 -11.34
N GLY A 140 2.52 -3.05 -11.38
CA GLY A 140 1.78 -2.73 -12.59
C GLY A 140 1.06 -3.92 -13.23
N LEU A 141 0.94 -5.07 -12.53
CA LEU A 141 0.18 -6.23 -12.98
C LEU A 141 -1.30 -5.85 -13.16
N LYS A 142 -1.86 -6.13 -14.34
CA LYS A 142 -3.26 -5.81 -14.66
C LYS A 142 -4.24 -6.86 -14.15
N GLN A 143 -3.78 -8.10 -14.04
CA GLN A 143 -4.54 -9.20 -13.47
C GLN A 143 -4.31 -9.33 -11.97
N GLN A 144 -5.15 -10.15 -11.34
CA GLN A 144 -5.01 -10.47 -9.93
C GLN A 144 -3.71 -11.23 -9.67
N ALA A 145 -2.98 -10.80 -8.64
CA ALA A 145 -1.78 -11.48 -8.14
C ALA A 145 -2.12 -12.85 -7.51
N HIS A 146 -1.13 -13.71 -7.37
CA HIS A 146 -1.28 -14.91 -6.56
C HIS A 146 -1.33 -14.49 -5.09
N GLU A 147 -2.50 -14.60 -4.47
CA GLU A 147 -2.74 -14.11 -3.10
C GLU A 147 -3.51 -15.12 -2.26
N LEU A 148 -3.19 -15.14 -0.97
CA LEU A 148 -3.87 -15.93 0.04
C LEU A 148 -4.11 -15.08 1.28
N VAL A 149 -5.33 -15.13 1.81
CA VAL A 149 -5.68 -14.66 3.15
C VAL A 149 -6.19 -15.88 3.91
N TYR A 150 -5.49 -16.29 4.95
CA TYR A 150 -5.77 -17.49 5.73
C TYR A 150 -6.11 -17.14 7.17
N LEU A 151 -7.28 -17.53 7.66
CA LEU A 151 -7.73 -17.22 9.03
C LEU A 151 -7.11 -18.20 10.03
N VAL A 152 -6.33 -17.69 10.97
CA VAL A 152 -5.71 -18.43 12.08
C VAL A 152 -6.64 -18.31 13.31
N PRO A 153 -6.98 -19.39 14.04
CA PRO A 153 -6.44 -20.74 13.97
C PRO A 153 -7.33 -21.73 13.18
N LEU A 154 -8.22 -21.27 12.29
CA LEU A 154 -9.26 -22.14 11.71
C LEU A 154 -8.67 -23.38 11.05
N SER A 155 -8.82 -24.52 11.71
CA SER A 155 -8.54 -25.86 11.21
C SER A 155 -9.70 -26.36 10.34
N GLN A 156 -10.16 -25.56 9.39
CA GLN A 156 -11.05 -26.12 8.37
C GLN A 156 -10.20 -27.13 7.60
N GLU A 157 -10.52 -28.42 7.68
CA GLU A 157 -9.75 -29.55 7.07
C GLU A 157 -9.53 -29.40 5.55
N HIS A 158 -10.09 -28.37 4.91
CA HIS A 158 -10.04 -28.10 3.48
C HIS A 158 -9.56 -26.69 3.11
N ALA A 159 -9.24 -25.81 4.07
CA ALA A 159 -8.73 -24.48 3.74
C ALA A 159 -7.24 -24.56 3.40
N SER A 160 -6.89 -24.35 2.13
CA SER A 160 -5.50 -24.28 1.71
C SER A 160 -4.82 -23.07 2.37
N HIS A 161 -3.78 -23.33 3.16
CA HIS A 161 -2.89 -22.33 3.75
C HIS A 161 -1.61 -22.16 2.93
N ILE A 162 -1.51 -22.83 1.78
CA ILE A 162 -0.40 -22.76 0.85
C ILE A 162 -0.94 -22.33 -0.52
N ILE A 163 -0.20 -21.44 -1.18
CA ILE A 163 -0.30 -21.19 -2.61
C ILE A 163 1.01 -21.64 -3.26
N GLU A 164 0.89 -22.44 -4.31
CA GLU A 164 2.03 -22.95 -5.06
C GLU A 164 1.70 -23.05 -6.55
N GLY A 165 2.73 -23.04 -7.37
CA GLY A 165 2.60 -23.14 -8.82
C GLY A 165 3.88 -22.71 -9.52
N CYS A 166 3.77 -22.54 -10.83
CA CYS A 166 4.85 -22.06 -11.68
C CYS A 166 4.53 -20.64 -12.15
N PHE A 167 5.52 -19.76 -12.20
CA PHE A 167 5.39 -18.44 -12.80
C PHE A 167 6.54 -18.13 -13.75
N GLU A 168 6.28 -17.26 -14.71
CA GLU A 168 7.32 -16.64 -15.55
C GLU A 168 7.37 -15.15 -15.25
N VAL A 169 8.48 -14.51 -15.60
CA VAL A 169 8.61 -13.06 -15.57
C VAL A 169 8.49 -12.51 -17.00
N PRO A 170 7.59 -11.56 -17.26
CA PRO A 170 6.60 -11.00 -16.33
C PRO A 170 5.48 -11.99 -15.97
N LEU A 171 4.91 -11.85 -14.77
CA LEU A 171 3.75 -12.60 -14.24
C LEU A 171 2.49 -12.48 -15.13
N GLY A 172 2.49 -11.51 -16.03
CA GLY A 172 1.70 -11.48 -17.26
C GLY A 172 1.59 -10.05 -17.76
N ASP A 173 0.37 -9.55 -18.00
CA ASP A 173 0.20 -8.19 -18.55
C ASP A 173 0.57 -7.11 -17.54
N VAL A 174 1.83 -6.67 -17.60
CA VAL A 174 2.31 -5.51 -16.86
C VAL A 174 2.07 -4.28 -17.71
N GLY A 175 1.37 -3.29 -17.17
CA GLY A 175 1.28 -1.98 -17.82
C GLY A 175 2.68 -1.44 -18.05
N ALA A 176 3.06 -1.19 -19.31
CA ALA A 176 4.29 -0.48 -19.62
C ALA A 176 4.19 0.90 -18.96
N VAL A 177 4.83 1.06 -17.80
CA VAL A 177 5.09 2.38 -17.25
C VAL A 177 6.16 2.96 -18.15
N ASN A 178 5.74 3.67 -19.19
CA ASN A 178 6.64 4.60 -19.86
C ASN A 178 7.11 5.56 -18.77
N ILE A 179 8.36 5.40 -18.33
CA ILE A 179 9.03 6.23 -17.31
C ILE A 179 9.15 7.70 -17.78
N SER A 180 8.61 8.07 -18.95
CA SER A 180 8.50 9.45 -19.41
C SER A 180 7.08 10.05 -19.44
N SER A 181 6.02 9.38 -18.97
CA SER A 181 4.68 10.02 -18.98
C SER A 181 3.65 9.59 -17.93
N ASP A 182 3.81 8.46 -17.25
CA ASP A 182 2.72 7.96 -16.35
C ASP A 182 2.86 8.32 -14.86
N LEU A 183 3.80 9.19 -14.52
CA LEU A 183 3.75 9.96 -13.27
C LEU A 183 2.66 11.05 -13.27
N MET A 184 1.78 11.09 -14.28
CA MET A 184 0.73 12.10 -14.42
C MET A 184 -0.69 11.60 -14.12
N ASN A 185 -0.93 10.31 -13.86
CA ASN A 185 -2.31 9.79 -13.71
C ASN A 185 -2.63 9.08 -12.40
N ILE A 186 -1.71 9.00 -11.45
CA ILE A 186 -2.05 8.66 -10.06
C ILE A 186 -2.05 9.98 -9.29
N GLN A 187 -3.24 10.42 -8.85
CA GLN A 187 -3.54 11.71 -8.18
C GLN A 187 -3.97 12.89 -9.07
N ARG A 188 -4.80 12.65 -10.07
CA ARG A 188 -5.84 13.63 -10.36
C ARG A 188 -7.15 13.02 -9.94
N ILE A 189 -7.79 13.62 -8.94
CA ILE A 189 -9.19 13.28 -8.71
C ILE A 189 -9.91 13.64 -10.00
N ASP A 190 -10.56 12.65 -10.60
CA ASP A 190 -11.38 12.83 -11.79
C ASP A 190 -12.42 13.94 -11.48
N PRO A 191 -12.30 15.12 -12.12
CA PRO A 191 -13.18 16.25 -11.84
C PRO A 191 -14.65 15.92 -12.11
N GLU A 192 -14.91 14.98 -13.02
CA GLU A 192 -16.27 14.51 -13.33
C GLU A 192 -16.83 13.66 -12.18
N LYS A 193 -16.01 12.80 -11.55
CA LYS A 193 -16.41 12.08 -10.33
C LYS A 193 -16.57 13.01 -9.14
N LEU A 194 -15.72 14.01 -9.00
CA LEU A 194 -15.82 15.01 -7.94
C LEU A 194 -17.11 15.85 -8.08
N ALA A 195 -17.45 16.22 -9.32
CA ALA A 195 -18.70 16.90 -9.66
C ALA A 195 -19.93 16.01 -9.48
N ALA A 196 -19.84 14.71 -9.82
CA ALA A 196 -20.91 13.74 -9.62
C ALA A 196 -21.25 13.49 -8.14
N LEU A 197 -20.31 13.73 -7.23
CA LEU A 197 -20.54 13.64 -5.79
C LEU A 197 -21.26 14.88 -5.22
N GLY A 198 -21.52 15.91 -6.02
CA GLY A 198 -22.31 17.09 -5.63
C GLY A 198 -21.54 18.18 -4.86
N GLY A 199 -20.24 17.98 -4.58
CA GLY A 199 -19.41 18.93 -3.82
C GLY A 199 -18.58 19.89 -4.66
N SER A 200 -18.70 19.83 -5.99
CA SER A 200 -18.02 20.75 -6.91
C SER A 200 -19.07 21.55 -7.69
N LYS A 201 -19.16 22.84 -7.40
CA LYS A 201 -19.78 23.78 -8.35
C LYS A 201 -18.76 24.01 -9.46
N ASN A 202 -18.98 23.34 -10.59
CA ASN A 202 -18.25 23.45 -11.86
C ASN A 202 -16.77 23.03 -11.81
N ALA A 203 -16.44 22.01 -12.61
CA ALA A 203 -15.09 21.50 -12.87
C ALA A 203 -14.13 22.50 -13.56
N ASP A 204 -14.46 23.80 -13.59
CA ASP A 204 -13.71 24.89 -14.23
C ASP A 204 -13.35 26.02 -13.24
N GLU A 205 -13.69 25.92 -11.95
CA GLU A 205 -13.16 26.88 -10.95
C GLU A 205 -11.72 26.51 -10.56
N THR A 206 -10.78 27.34 -10.99
CA THR A 206 -9.39 27.34 -10.52
C THR A 206 -9.35 27.52 -9.00
N VAL A 207 -8.65 26.63 -8.28
CA VAL A 207 -8.42 26.74 -6.82
C VAL A 207 -7.90 28.15 -6.50
N LYS A 208 -8.61 28.88 -5.64
CA LYS A 208 -8.19 30.22 -5.20
C LYS A 208 -7.24 30.05 -4.02
N LEU A 209 -6.04 30.61 -4.11
CA LEU A 209 -5.12 30.69 -2.98
C LEU A 209 -5.40 31.99 -2.22
N GLY A 210 -5.62 31.87 -0.91
CA GLY A 210 -5.81 32.98 0.01
C GLY A 210 -4.49 33.55 0.50
N ALA A 211 -4.50 34.13 1.70
CA ALA A 211 -3.33 34.77 2.28
C ALA A 211 -2.13 33.80 2.38
N GLU A 212 -0.94 34.33 2.10
CA GLU A 212 0.31 33.63 2.37
C GLU A 212 0.57 33.59 3.87
N TRP A 213 0.89 32.40 4.39
CA TRP A 213 1.26 32.17 5.76
C TRP A 213 2.46 31.24 5.82
N LYS A 214 3.63 31.85 5.98
CA LYS A 214 4.93 31.17 6.02
C LYS A 214 4.89 29.90 6.88
N TRP A 215 5.32 28.78 6.29
CA TRP A 215 5.33 27.44 6.90
C TRP A 215 3.99 27.02 7.52
N CYS A 216 2.87 27.60 7.07
CA CYS A 216 1.56 27.43 7.69
C CYS A 216 1.59 27.60 9.22
N GLY A 217 2.38 28.57 9.70
CA GLY A 217 2.46 28.93 11.11
C GLY A 217 3.37 28.07 11.98
N MET A 218 4.08 27.10 11.40
CA MET A 218 5.07 26.33 12.15
C MET A 218 6.31 27.17 12.48
N GLU A 219 6.93 26.91 13.62
CA GLU A 219 8.15 27.61 14.04
C GLU A 219 9.37 27.21 13.20
N THR A 220 9.37 25.98 12.69
CA THR A 220 10.45 25.40 11.89
C THR A 220 9.94 24.95 10.51
N PRO A 221 10.72 25.15 9.44
CA PRO A 221 10.34 24.67 8.11
C PRO A 221 10.31 23.14 8.05
N CYS A 222 9.43 22.63 7.20
CA CYS A 222 9.44 21.24 6.75
C CYS A 222 10.73 20.88 5.98
N GLY A 223 11.04 19.58 5.91
CA GLY A 223 12.10 19.07 5.03
C GLY A 223 11.81 19.33 3.55
N ALA A 224 12.81 19.15 2.67
CA ALA A 224 12.69 19.48 1.24
C ALA A 224 11.61 18.69 0.47
N GLU A 225 11.17 17.54 0.99
CA GLU A 225 10.14 16.67 0.40
C GLU A 225 8.84 16.64 1.25
N GLU A 226 8.70 17.59 2.18
CA GLU A 226 7.55 17.68 3.09
C GLU A 226 6.76 18.97 2.81
N ILE A 227 5.43 18.89 2.94
CA ILE A 227 4.52 20.01 2.65
C ILE A 227 4.00 20.57 3.98
N PRO A 228 4.24 21.85 4.29
CA PRO A 228 3.70 22.46 5.50
C PRO A 228 2.18 22.57 5.41
N MET A 229 1.50 22.16 6.46
CA MET A 229 0.04 22.22 6.53
C MET A 229 -0.47 22.51 7.93
N HIS A 230 -1.60 23.20 8.01
CA HIS A 230 -2.25 23.51 9.27
C HIS A 230 -3.76 23.42 9.11
N PHE A 231 -4.39 22.66 10.00
CA PHE A 231 -5.84 22.43 10.00
C PHE A 231 -6.49 23.19 11.16
N PHE A 232 -7.49 23.99 10.84
CA PHE A 232 -8.32 24.67 11.82
C PHE A 232 -9.73 24.13 11.73
N THR A 233 -10.15 23.43 12.77
CA THR A 233 -11.55 23.05 12.93
C THR A 233 -12.35 24.28 13.33
N GLY A 234 -13.50 24.51 12.69
CA GLY A 234 -14.43 25.55 13.14
C GLY A 234 -14.97 25.22 14.52
N GLU A 235 -14.93 26.17 15.46
CA GLU A 235 -15.39 25.93 16.83
C GLU A 235 -16.93 25.93 16.93
N HIS A 236 -17.60 26.76 16.13
CA HIS A 236 -19.07 26.90 16.10
C HIS A 236 -19.58 27.13 14.66
N LYS A 237 -20.91 27.15 14.49
CA LYS A 237 -21.59 27.25 13.17
C LYS A 237 -21.23 28.48 12.30
N ASP A 238 -20.65 29.51 12.91
CA ASP A 238 -20.27 30.77 12.26
C ASP A 238 -18.74 30.88 12.03
N ASP A 239 -17.98 29.85 12.43
CA ASP A 239 -16.54 29.73 12.24
C ASP A 239 -16.27 28.67 11.17
N SER A 240 -15.99 29.12 9.94
CA SER A 240 -15.68 28.22 8.83
C SER A 240 -14.33 27.53 9.10
N PRO A 241 -14.22 26.22 8.82
CA PRO A 241 -12.93 25.54 8.92
C PRO A 241 -11.92 26.24 8.03
N ARG A 242 -10.66 26.29 8.49
CA ARG A 242 -9.55 26.83 7.73
C ARG A 242 -8.51 25.77 7.44
N LEU A 243 -7.85 25.89 6.31
CA LEU A 243 -6.79 24.98 5.91
C LEU A 243 -5.68 25.78 5.24
N CYS A 244 -4.46 25.68 5.76
CA CYS A 244 -3.25 26.15 5.08
C CYS A 244 -2.50 24.96 4.50
N VAL A 245 -2.04 25.09 3.25
CA VAL A 245 -1.20 24.11 2.56
C VAL A 245 -0.13 24.85 1.78
N GLY A 246 1.14 24.45 1.90
CA GLY A 246 2.20 25.00 1.07
C GLY A 246 2.31 26.53 1.19
N GLU A 247 2.19 27.01 2.43
CA GLU A 247 2.24 28.44 2.79
C GLU A 247 1.08 29.29 2.30
N HIS A 248 -0.02 28.71 1.80
CA HIS A 248 -1.19 29.47 1.37
C HIS A 248 -2.47 28.96 2.02
N MET A 249 -3.38 29.87 2.35
CA MET A 249 -4.73 29.50 2.75
C MET A 249 -5.48 28.89 1.57
N VAL A 250 -6.12 27.75 1.80
CA VAL A 250 -6.90 26.98 0.83
C VAL A 250 -8.37 26.98 1.20
N PHE A 251 -8.68 26.91 2.49
CA PHE A 251 -10.02 27.14 2.99
C PHE A 251 -9.99 28.24 4.03
N GLU A 252 -10.90 29.19 3.90
CA GLU A 252 -11.24 30.22 4.88
C GLU A 252 -12.59 30.84 4.50
N ARG A 253 -13.11 31.74 5.34
CA ARG A 253 -14.36 32.43 5.05
C ARG A 253 -14.30 33.07 3.66
N ASP A 254 -15.30 32.79 2.83
CA ASP A 254 -15.42 33.26 1.45
C ASP A 254 -14.31 32.76 0.48
N LEU A 255 -13.50 31.77 0.88
CA LEU A 255 -12.50 31.12 0.04
C LEU A 255 -12.89 29.67 -0.28
N ASN A 256 -12.87 29.33 -1.59
CA ASN A 256 -13.11 27.97 -2.10
C ASN A 256 -14.37 27.27 -1.56
N GLY A 257 -15.40 28.04 -1.20
CA GLY A 257 -16.65 27.50 -0.67
C GLY A 257 -16.55 26.89 0.73
N ALA A 258 -15.53 27.28 1.53
CA ALA A 258 -15.35 26.74 2.87
C ALA A 258 -16.62 26.91 3.74
N GLY A 259 -17.08 25.81 4.34
CA GLY A 259 -18.34 25.83 5.08
C GLY A 259 -18.55 24.65 6.02
N ARG A 260 -19.76 24.55 6.56
CA ARG A 260 -20.18 23.42 7.41
C ARG A 260 -20.08 22.11 6.65
N GLY A 261 -19.62 21.05 7.31
CA GLY A 261 -19.50 19.72 6.73
C GLY A 261 -18.06 19.43 6.32
N LEU A 262 -17.89 18.68 5.22
CA LEU A 262 -16.59 18.20 4.77
C LEU A 262 -15.99 19.15 3.73
N ASN A 263 -14.76 19.58 3.97
CA ASN A 263 -14.01 20.45 3.07
C ASN A 263 -12.74 19.70 2.67
N LEU A 264 -12.54 19.43 1.38
CA LEU A 264 -11.45 18.59 0.89
C LEU A 264 -10.56 19.38 -0.06
N ALA A 265 -9.26 19.28 0.15
CA ALA A 265 -8.25 19.75 -0.79
C ALA A 265 -7.47 18.54 -1.33
N SER A 266 -7.34 18.46 -2.64
CA SER A 266 -6.47 17.50 -3.31
C SER A 266 -5.11 18.14 -3.55
N ILE A 267 -4.03 17.48 -3.13
CA ILE A 267 -2.67 18.03 -3.19
C ILE A 267 -1.83 17.14 -4.08
N GLU A 268 -1.10 17.75 -5.01
CA GLU A 268 -0.08 17.10 -5.82
C GLU A 268 1.20 16.94 -4.97
N PRO A 269 1.59 15.72 -4.56
CA PRO A 269 2.57 15.51 -3.50
C PRO A 269 3.99 15.91 -3.90
N LYS A 270 4.31 15.95 -5.20
CA LYS A 270 5.63 16.36 -5.69
C LYS A 270 5.84 17.87 -5.64
N THR A 271 4.77 18.64 -5.84
CA THR A 271 4.84 20.09 -5.97
C THR A 271 4.27 20.81 -4.76
N GLY A 272 3.53 20.10 -3.90
CA GLY A 272 2.73 20.68 -2.82
C GLY A 272 1.54 21.50 -3.31
N ARG A 273 1.28 21.52 -4.63
CA ARG A 273 0.24 22.34 -5.23
C ARG A 273 -1.14 21.75 -4.96
N VAL A 274 -2.07 22.58 -4.53
CA VAL A 274 -3.49 22.19 -4.44
C VAL A 274 -4.07 22.09 -5.84
N ALA A 275 -4.46 20.88 -6.23
CA ALA A 275 -4.98 20.55 -7.56
C ALA A 275 -6.48 20.76 -7.68
N ALA A 276 -7.24 20.53 -6.60
CA ALA A 276 -8.69 20.69 -6.57
C ALA A 276 -9.16 20.91 -5.13
N VAL A 277 -10.34 21.52 -5.00
CA VAL A 277 -11.04 21.72 -3.73
C VAL A 277 -12.51 21.34 -3.88
N ALA A 278 -13.11 20.82 -2.82
CA ALA A 278 -14.53 20.51 -2.77
C ALA A 278 -15.10 20.76 -1.38
N HIS A 279 -16.38 21.13 -1.33
CA HIS A 279 -17.13 21.32 -0.09
C HIS A 279 -18.43 20.52 -0.17
N PHE A 280 -18.70 19.73 0.88
CA PHE A 280 -19.90 18.91 1.02
C PHE A 280 -20.57 19.27 2.34
N ASP A 281 -21.76 19.86 2.27
CA ASP A 281 -22.55 20.12 3.47
C ASP A 281 -23.24 18.85 3.93
N THR A 282 -22.75 18.26 5.03
CA THR A 282 -23.24 16.99 5.55
C THR A 282 -24.52 17.12 6.38
N TYR A 283 -25.18 18.29 6.38
CA TYR A 283 -26.39 18.54 7.17
C TYR A 283 -27.66 18.69 6.32
N GLN A 284 -27.53 18.97 5.02
CA GLN A 284 -28.67 19.09 4.11
C GLN A 284 -28.47 18.04 3.01
N ASP A 285 -29.37 17.06 2.96
CA ASP A 285 -29.38 15.99 1.94
C ASP A 285 -29.58 16.55 0.52
#